data_AF-A0A935XAC1-F1
#
_entry.id   AF-A0A935XAC1-F1
#
_cell.length_a   1.000
_cell.length_b   1.000
_cell.length_c   1.000
_cell.angle_alpha   90.00
_cell.angle_beta   90.00
_cell.angle_gamma   90.00
#
_symmetry.space_group_name_H-M   'P 1'
#
loop_
_entity.id
_entity.type
_entity.pdbx_description
1 polymer ?
#
loop_
_entity_poly.entity_id
_entity_poly.type
_entity_poly.pdbx_seq_one_letter_code
_entity_poly.pdbx_strand_id
1 'polypeptide(L)'
;MYLLRDGALRQLTKDHSYVQEQVDAGFLTPEQARYHPYSNVITRCVGASDVVEPDTYSGELKVGDVFLVASDGLTGMVDDRRLQQLLLSRASAGASSTR
;
A
#
# COMPACT_ATOMS: atom_id res chain seq x y z
N MET A 1 0.91 -0.47 -2.72
CA MET A 1 0.00 0.22 -3.67
C MET A 1 -1.36 0.40 -3.03
N TYR A 2 -1.97 1.58 -3.20
CA TYR A 2 -3.29 1.90 -2.65
C TYR A 2 -4.22 2.43 -3.74
N LEU A 3 -5.52 2.26 -3.54
CA LEU A 3 -6.60 2.83 -4.33
C LEU A 3 -7.48 3.70 -3.44
N LEU A 4 -7.65 4.96 -3.82
CA LEU A 4 -8.69 5.83 -3.30
C LEU A 4 -9.87 5.80 -4.28
N ARG A 5 -11.04 5.34 -3.81
CA ARG A 5 -12.29 5.30 -4.57
C ARG A 5 -13.44 5.71 -3.67
N ASP A 6 -14.33 6.56 -4.18
CA ASP A 6 -15.50 7.06 -3.43
C ASP A 6 -15.13 7.61 -2.03
N GLY A 7 -13.93 8.20 -1.94
CA GLY A 7 -13.36 8.76 -0.73
C GLY A 7 -12.78 7.77 0.28
N ALA A 8 -12.78 6.47 0.00
CA ALA A 8 -12.18 5.43 0.84
C ALA A 8 -10.82 4.98 0.28
N LEU A 9 -9.78 4.99 1.13
CA LEU A 9 -8.46 4.47 0.79
C LEU A 9 -8.38 2.98 1.12
N ARG A 10 -7.90 2.18 0.17
CA ARG A 10 -7.70 0.74 0.33
C ARG A 10 -6.31 0.34 -0.14
N GLN A 11 -5.58 -0.39 0.70
CA GLN A 11 -4.34 -1.04 0.29
C GLN A 11 -4.66 -2.22 -0.66
N LEU A 12 -3.98 -2.26 -1.80
CA LEU A 12 -4.17 -3.29 -2.82
C LEU A 12 -3.13 -4.39 -2.74
N THR A 13 -1.89 -4.05 -2.38
CA THR A 13 -0.77 -4.99 -2.31
C THR A 13 -0.42 -5.28 -0.86
N LYS A 14 -0.03 -6.51 -0.56
CA LYS A 14 0.65 -6.85 0.67
C LYS A 14 2.16 -6.78 0.48
N ASP A 15 2.87 -6.43 1.54
CA ASP A 15 4.33 -6.44 1.50
C ASP A 15 4.83 -7.87 1.64
N HIS A 16 5.79 -8.27 0.80
CA HIS A 16 6.49 -9.54 0.97
C HIS A 16 7.56 -9.37 2.05
N SER A 17 7.11 -9.27 3.30
CA SER A 17 7.96 -9.10 4.49
C SER A 17 7.67 -10.16 5.54
N TYR A 18 8.68 -10.46 6.36
CA TYR A 18 8.56 -11.44 7.44
C TYR A 18 7.40 -11.08 8.38
N VAL A 19 7.30 -9.80 8.76
CA VAL A 19 6.25 -9.34 9.68
C VAL A 19 4.86 -9.43 9.05
N GLN A 20 4.73 -9.20 7.75
CA GLN A 20 3.45 -9.36 7.05
C GLN A 20 3.00 -10.83 7.03
N GLU A 21 3.94 -11.76 6.82
CA GLU A 21 3.65 -13.20 6.90
C GLU A 21 3.22 -13.62 8.32
N GLN A 22 3.83 -13.06 9.36
CA GLN A 22 3.41 -13.33 10.74
C GLN A 22 2.04 -12.74 11.07
N VAL A 23 1.68 -11.59 10.50
CA VAL A 23 0.33 -11.02 10.61
C VAL A 23 -0.68 -11.91 9.88
N ASP A 24 -0.37 -12.33 8.67
CA ASP A 24 -1.23 -13.20 7.86
C ASP A 24 -1.45 -14.57 8.54
N ALA A 25 -0.45 -15.08 9.27
CA ALA A 25 -0.54 -16.31 10.05
C ALA A 25 -1.22 -16.12 11.44
N GLY A 26 -1.57 -14.89 11.82
CA GLY A 26 -2.24 -14.57 13.09
C GLY A 26 -1.32 -14.53 14.31
N PHE A 27 0.01 -14.58 14.12
CA PHE A 27 0.98 -14.49 15.22
C PHE A 27 1.23 -13.04 15.67
N LEU A 28 1.07 -12.08 14.76
CA LEU A 28 1.20 -10.65 15.05
C LEU A 28 -0.07 -9.90 14.68
N THR A 29 -0.36 -8.84 15.43
CA THR A 29 -1.29 -7.79 14.98
C THR A 29 -0.57 -6.82 14.04
N PRO A 30 -1.29 -6.13 13.14
CA PRO A 30 -0.70 -5.08 12.29
C PRO A 30 0.05 -4.01 13.10
N GLU A 31 -0.47 -3.65 14.27
CA GLU A 31 0.15 -2.69 15.17
C GLU A 31 1.50 -3.19 15.71
N GLN A 32 1.57 -4.47 16.11
CA GLN A 32 2.81 -5.10 16.56
C GLN A 32 3.85 -5.22 15.43
N ALA A 33 3.40 -5.56 14.22
CA ALA A 33 4.28 -5.68 13.06
C ALA A 33 5.03 -4.37 12.74
N ARG A 34 4.37 -3.21 12.93
CA ARG A 34 4.94 -1.89 12.65
C ARG A 34 6.19 -1.57 13.49
N TYR A 35 6.24 -2.04 14.73
CA TYR A 35 7.34 -1.78 15.67
C TYR A 35 8.22 -3.01 15.90
N HIS A 36 8.02 -4.08 15.12
CA HIS A 36 8.76 -5.33 15.27
C HIS A 36 10.23 -5.12 14.84
N PRO A 37 11.22 -5.69 15.55
CA PRO A 37 12.64 -5.55 15.21
C PRO A 37 13.01 -6.05 13.81
N TYR A 38 12.17 -6.91 13.23
CA TYR A 38 12.33 -7.46 11.87
C TYR A 38 11.37 -6.84 10.85
N SER A 39 10.82 -5.65 11.11
CA SER A 39 9.91 -4.96 10.17
C SER A 39 10.51 -4.68 8.80
N ASN A 40 11.84 -4.55 8.72
CA ASN A 40 12.57 -4.31 7.47
C ASN A 40 13.01 -5.60 6.75
N VAL A 41 12.65 -6.79 7.24
CA VAL A 41 13.07 -8.06 6.62
C VAL A 41 12.09 -8.42 5.50
N ILE A 42 12.58 -8.39 4.26
CA ILE A 42 11.84 -8.79 3.06
C ILE A 42 12.01 -10.28 2.76
N THR A 43 10.95 -10.94 2.30
CA THR A 43 10.94 -12.37 1.96
C THR A 43 10.99 -12.61 0.46
N ARG A 44 10.79 -11.57 -0.36
CA ARG A 44 10.89 -11.63 -1.82
C ARG A 44 11.56 -10.37 -2.37
N CYS A 45 12.58 -10.55 -3.21
CA CYS A 45 13.17 -9.48 -3.99
C CYS A 45 13.71 -10.00 -5.32
N VAL A 46 13.84 -9.09 -6.29
CA VAL A 46 14.42 -9.41 -7.60
C VAL A 46 15.91 -9.70 -7.43
N GLY A 47 16.37 -10.82 -7.98
CA GLY A 47 17.78 -11.23 -7.94
C GLY A 47 18.17 -12.14 -6.76
N ALA A 48 17.26 -12.43 -5.83
CA ALA A 48 17.49 -13.44 -4.78
C ALA A 48 17.21 -14.89 -5.23
N SER A 49 16.51 -15.06 -6.35
CA SER A 49 16.17 -16.35 -6.96
C SER A 49 16.11 -16.20 -8.48
N ASP A 50 16.42 -17.27 -9.21
CA ASP A 50 16.29 -17.32 -10.68
C ASP A 50 14.82 -17.26 -11.14
N VAL A 51 13.89 -17.59 -10.24
CA VAL A 51 12.45 -17.53 -10.47
C VAL A 51 11.84 -16.50 -9.51
N VAL A 52 11.22 -15.47 -10.08
CA VAL A 52 10.45 -14.46 -9.35
C VAL A 52 9.00 -14.52 -9.83
N GLU A 53 8.08 -14.78 -8.91
CA GLU A 53 6.64 -14.74 -9.18
C GLU A 53 6.07 -13.40 -8.69
N PRO A 54 5.72 -12.46 -9.59
CA PRO A 54 5.10 -11.21 -9.20
C PRO A 54 3.62 -11.38 -8.90
N ASP A 55 3.13 -10.66 -7.89
CA ASP A 55 1.69 -10.57 -7.66
C ASP A 55 1.03 -9.69 -8.72
N THR A 56 0.02 -10.23 -9.40
CA THR A 56 -0.78 -9.49 -10.38
C THR A 56 -2.17 -9.18 -9.83
N TYR A 57 -2.57 -7.92 -9.90
CA TYR A 57 -3.90 -7.46 -9.48
C TYR A 57 -4.65 -6.92 -10.68
N SER A 58 -5.88 -7.40 -10.89
CA SER A 58 -6.78 -6.95 -11.97
C SER A 58 -8.12 -6.51 -11.41
N GLY A 59 -8.75 -5.53 -12.05
CA GLY A 59 -10.08 -5.05 -11.66
C GLY A 59 -10.60 -3.95 -12.58
N GLU A 60 -11.81 -3.48 -12.31
CA GLU A 60 -12.44 -2.40 -13.07
C GLU A 60 -11.95 -1.03 -12.62
N LEU A 61 -11.72 -0.14 -13.58
CA LEU A 61 -11.40 1.26 -13.37
C LEU A 61 -12.67 2.10 -13.42
N LYS A 62 -12.80 3.05 -12.50
CA LYS A 62 -13.90 4.02 -12.45
C LYS A 62 -13.35 5.43 -12.57
N VAL A 63 -14.16 6.32 -13.15
CA VAL A 63 -13.84 7.75 -13.18
C VAL A 63 -13.71 8.26 -11.75
N GLY A 64 -12.62 8.97 -11.48
CA GLY A 64 -12.30 9.48 -10.14
C GLY A 64 -11.43 8.56 -9.27
N ASP A 65 -11.09 7.36 -9.74
CA ASP A 65 -10.11 6.51 -9.05
C ASP A 65 -8.73 7.17 -8.99
N VAL A 66 -8.11 7.11 -7.82
CA VAL A 66 -6.72 7.56 -7.62
C VAL A 66 -5.88 6.39 -7.11
N PHE A 67 -4.86 6.04 -7.87
CA PHE A 67 -3.88 5.03 -7.48
C PHE A 67 -2.64 5.70 -6.88
N LEU A 68 -2.24 5.25 -5.69
CA LEU A 68 -0.99 5.65 -5.04
C LEU A 68 0.00 4.49 -5.12
N VAL A 69 1.09 4.72 -5.87
CA VAL A 69 2.29 3.89 -5.84
C VAL A 69 3.31 4.60 -4.96
N ALA A 70 3.77 3.93 -3.93
CA ALA A 70 4.67 4.48 -2.93
C ALA A 70 5.65 3.40 -2.48
N SER A 71 6.86 3.81 -2.12
CA SER A 71 7.80 2.97 -1.39
C SER A 71 7.47 2.95 0.10
N ASP A 72 8.04 1.97 0.80
CA ASP A 72 8.08 1.82 2.25
C ASP A 72 8.53 3.10 2.99
N GLY A 73 9.40 3.91 2.38
CA GLY A 73 9.81 5.20 2.91
C GLY A 73 8.66 6.19 3.12
N LEU A 74 7.58 6.12 2.34
CA LEU A 74 6.39 6.95 2.56
C LEU A 74 5.45 6.34 3.61
N THR A 75 5.12 5.06 3.46
CA THR A 75 4.14 4.37 4.31
C THR A 75 4.65 4.12 5.72
N GLY A 76 5.97 4.09 5.93
CA GLY A 76 6.59 4.08 7.26
C GLY A 76 6.37 5.39 8.03
N MET A 77 6.39 6.53 7.33
CA MET A 77 6.30 7.87 7.93
C MET A 77 4.87 8.41 8.06
N VAL A 78 3.98 8.01 7.16
CA VAL A 78 2.61 8.54 7.08
C VAL A 78 1.63 7.39 7.17
N ASP A 79 0.74 7.43 8.17
CA ASP A 79 -0.31 6.44 8.31
C ASP A 79 -1.42 6.58 7.24
N ASP A 80 -2.18 5.50 7.06
CA ASP A 80 -3.24 5.40 6.05
C ASP A 80 -4.32 6.48 6.19
N ARG A 81 -4.68 6.86 7.43
CA ARG A 81 -5.68 7.91 7.67
C ARG A 81 -5.17 9.25 7.16
N ARG A 82 -3.90 9.56 7.43
CA ARG A 82 -3.27 10.79 6.95
C ARG A 82 -3.08 10.76 5.43
N LEU A 83 -2.68 9.63 4.85
CA LEU A 83 -2.61 9.44 3.39
C LEU A 83 -3.97 9.69 2.72
N GLN A 84 -5.04 9.13 3.26
CA GLN A 84 -6.40 9.31 2.74
C GLN A 84 -6.79 10.80 2.74
N GLN A 85 -6.55 11.51 3.83
CA GLN A 85 -6.84 12.96 3.92
C GLN A 85 -6.07 13.77 2.87
N LEU A 86 -4.78 13.47 2.69
CA LEU A 86 -3.94 14.16 1.72
C LEU A 86 -4.42 13.90 0.29
N LEU A 87 -4.74 12.66 -0.04
CA LEU A 87 -5.26 12.29 -1.37
C LEU A 87 -6.63 12.93 -1.64
N LEU A 88 -7.53 12.94 -0.65
CA LEU A 88 -8.82 13.61 -0.74
C LEU A 88 -8.68 15.12 -1.01
N SER A 89 -7.76 15.79 -0.32
CA SER A 89 -7.50 17.23 -0.54
C SER A 89 -6.98 17.56 -1.94
N ARG A 90 -6.33 16.59 -2.61
CA ARG A 90 -5.78 16.77 -3.95
C ARG A 90 -6.80 16.37 -5.04
N ALA A 91 -7.60 15.34 -4.79
CA ALA A 91 -8.66 14.91 -5.71
C ALA A 91 -9.69 16.03 -5.93
N SER A 92 -10.02 16.80 -4.88
CA SER A 92 -10.87 17.98 -5.00
C SER A 92 -10.22 19.15 -5.76
N ALA A 93 -8.88 19.26 -5.71
CA ALA A 93 -8.14 20.30 -6.42
C ALA A 93 -7.97 20.01 -7.93
N GLY A 94 -7.91 18.74 -8.33
CA GLY A 94 -7.77 18.32 -9.73
C GLY A 94 -9.06 18.38 -10.55
N ALA A 95 -10.23 18.43 -9.91
CA ALA A 95 -11.53 18.48 -10.58
C ALA A 95 -11.86 19.86 -11.21
N SER A 96 -10.99 20.86 -11.04
CA SER A 96 -11.19 22.23 -11.57
C SER A 96 -10.37 22.56 -12.81
N SER A 97 -9.77 21.57 -13.49
CA SER A 97 -8.99 21.80 -14.72
C SER A 97 -9.26 20.73 -15.77
N THR A 98 -10.45 20.77 -16.37
CA THR A 98 -10.66 20.34 -17.75
C THR A 98 -11.81 21.20 -18.31
N ARG A 99 -11.42 22.15 -19.16
CA ARG A 99 -12.17 23.04 -20.08
C ARG A 99 -13.69 23.13 -19.97
#